data_AF-A0A1V9TVA4-F1
#
_entry.id   AF-A0A1V9TVA4-F1
#
_cell.length_a   1.000
_cell.length_b   1.000
_cell.length_c   1.000
_cell.angle_alpha   90.00
_cell.angle_beta   90.00
_cell.angle_gamma   90.00
#
_symmetry.space_group_name_H-M   'P 1'
#
loop_
_entity.id
_entity.type
_entity.pdbx_description
1 polymer ?
#
loop_
_entity_poly.entity_id
_entity_poly.type
_entity_poly.pdbx_seq_one_letter_code
_entity_poly.pdbx_strand_id
1 'polypeptide(L)'
;MVKIKIKNFENLYSVDDLGNVYSLITTKSRRKGKLEQYISNGYKKVNLYDEFGNCKKCYVHRLVAEAFIPNPNNYKEVNHIDCNKGNNTVHNLEWCNRIQNLKHSWINCKKRCGERHGMHKLRTNEVIKIKELLNDKNLTQKEISILFHVFQSTISAINTNRLWNEVMLNVQD
;
A
#
# COMPACT_ATOMS: atom_id res chain seq x y z
N MET A 1 -5.19 21.68 -17.47
CA MET A 1 -5.81 20.79 -16.47
C MET A 1 -6.99 20.09 -17.14
N VAL A 2 -6.85 18.80 -17.41
CA VAL A 2 -7.89 18.01 -18.08
C VAL A 2 -8.80 17.41 -17.02
N LYS A 3 -10.12 17.55 -17.18
CA LYS A 3 -11.12 16.94 -16.30
C LYS A 3 -11.88 15.86 -17.06
N ILE A 4 -11.92 14.66 -16.50
CA ILE A 4 -12.66 13.52 -17.07
C ILE A 4 -13.87 13.23 -16.18
N LYS A 5 -15.00 12.95 -16.81
CA LYS A 5 -16.25 12.55 -16.15
C LYS A 5 -16.04 11.21 -15.45
N ILE A 6 -16.49 11.09 -14.19
CA ILE A 6 -16.32 9.85 -13.43
C ILE A 6 -17.32 8.80 -13.93
N LYS A 7 -16.83 7.58 -14.20
CA LYS A 7 -17.65 6.47 -14.69
C LYS A 7 -18.80 6.13 -13.72
N ASN A 8 -20.01 5.93 -14.25
CA ASN A 8 -21.28 5.79 -13.52
C ASN A 8 -21.77 7.05 -12.78
N PHE A 9 -21.09 8.19 -12.94
CA PHE A 9 -21.49 9.47 -12.36
C PHE A 9 -21.22 10.62 -13.36
N GLU A 10 -21.33 10.36 -14.65
CA GLU A 10 -20.79 11.19 -15.72
C GLU A 10 -21.42 12.59 -15.77
N ASN A 11 -22.66 12.71 -15.30
CA ASN A 11 -23.40 13.97 -15.25
C ASN A 11 -23.25 14.71 -13.91
N LEU A 12 -22.60 14.09 -12.92
CA LEU A 12 -22.59 14.56 -11.53
C LEU A 12 -21.19 14.98 -11.06
N TYR A 13 -20.14 14.26 -11.49
CA TYR A 13 -18.77 14.50 -11.04
C TYR A 13 -17.73 14.37 -12.14
N SER A 14 -16.60 15.04 -11.92
CA SER A 14 -15.38 14.88 -12.70
C SER A 14 -14.15 14.80 -11.80
N VAL A 15 -13.07 14.25 -12.33
CA VAL A 15 -11.76 14.15 -11.67
C VAL A 15 -10.69 14.73 -12.60
N ASP A 16 -9.70 15.41 -12.04
CA ASP A 16 -8.52 15.89 -12.78
C ASP A 16 -7.29 15.00 -12.57
N ASP A 17 -6.27 15.24 -13.38
CA ASP A 17 -4.98 14.55 -13.39
C ASP A 17 -4.11 14.80 -12.15
N LEU A 18 -4.52 15.73 -11.28
CA LEU A 18 -3.87 16.06 -10.01
C LEU A 18 -4.56 15.38 -8.81
N GLY A 19 -5.65 14.65 -9.04
CA GLY A 19 -6.42 13.98 -8.00
C GLY A 19 -7.38 14.90 -7.26
N ASN A 20 -7.83 16.00 -7.87
CA ASN A 20 -8.97 16.75 -7.38
C ASN A 20 -10.27 16.21 -7.98
N VAL A 21 -11.33 16.18 -7.18
CA VAL A 21 -12.66 15.73 -7.59
C VAL A 21 -13.60 16.91 -7.52
N TYR A 22 -14.47 17.05 -8.51
CA TYR A 22 -15.37 18.19 -8.66
C TYR A 22 -16.80 17.71 -8.82
N SER A 23 -17.75 18.41 -8.21
CA SER A 23 -19.16 18.32 -8.58
C SER A 23 -19.47 19.21 -9.77
N LEU A 24 -20.24 18.67 -10.71
CA LEU A 24 -20.69 19.34 -11.92
C LEU A 24 -22.01 20.09 -11.73
N ILE A 25 -22.74 19.78 -10.65
CA ILE A 25 -24.06 20.30 -10.34
C ILE A 25 -24.09 21.00 -8.97
N THR A 26 -25.11 21.81 -8.76
CA THR A 26 -25.47 22.35 -7.45
C THR A 26 -26.75 21.67 -6.98
N THR A 27 -26.75 21.19 -5.75
CA THR A 27 -27.92 20.65 -5.04
C THR A 27 -28.17 21.47 -3.78
N LYS A 28 -29.24 21.16 -3.03
CA LYS A 28 -29.50 21.78 -1.73
C LYS A 28 -28.35 21.60 -0.74
N SER A 29 -27.61 20.50 -0.83
CA SER A 29 -26.55 20.11 0.12
C SER A 29 -25.13 20.26 -0.43
N ARG A 30 -24.96 20.63 -1.71
CA ARG A 30 -23.66 20.62 -2.37
C ARG A 30 -23.59 21.69 -3.46
N ARG A 31 -22.49 22.45 -3.51
CA ARG A 31 -22.25 23.41 -4.58
C ARG A 31 -21.41 22.78 -5.68
N LYS A 32 -21.64 23.20 -6.92
CA LYS A 32 -20.75 22.95 -8.05
C LYS A 32 -19.35 23.46 -7.72
N GLY A 33 -18.31 22.67 -8.00
CA GLY A 33 -16.93 23.02 -7.68
C GLY A 33 -16.13 21.87 -7.08
N LYS A 34 -14.96 22.19 -6.54
CA LYS A 34 -14.05 21.20 -5.94
C LYS A 34 -14.69 20.61 -4.68
N LEU A 35 -14.65 19.29 -4.56
CA LEU A 35 -15.12 18.56 -3.39
C LEU A 35 -14.01 18.43 -2.36
N GLU A 36 -14.41 18.54 -1.09
CA GLU A 36 -13.57 18.18 0.04
C GLU A 36 -13.28 16.69 0.05
N GLN A 37 -12.01 16.36 0.28
CA GLN A 37 -11.50 15.00 0.38
C GLN A 37 -11.02 14.76 1.80
N TYR A 38 -11.23 13.56 2.31
CA TYR A 38 -10.78 13.18 3.64
C TYR A 38 -9.79 12.02 3.57
N ILE A 39 -8.94 11.91 4.59
CA ILE A 39 -7.93 10.85 4.67
C ILE A 39 -8.43 9.73 5.57
N SER A 40 -8.25 8.48 5.13
CA SER A 40 -8.56 7.28 5.92
C SER A 40 -7.50 6.22 5.60
N ASN A 41 -6.81 5.72 6.63
CA ASN A 41 -5.68 4.78 6.51
C ASN A 41 -4.59 5.26 5.54
N GLY A 42 -4.34 6.57 5.52
CA GLY A 42 -3.37 7.24 4.65
C GLY A 42 -3.85 7.51 3.22
N TYR A 43 -5.01 7.03 2.82
CA TYR A 43 -5.55 7.25 1.46
C TYR A 43 -6.58 8.37 1.44
N LYS A 44 -6.51 9.25 0.43
CA LYS A 44 -7.56 10.24 0.16
C LYS A 44 -8.81 9.58 -0.40
N LYS A 45 -9.96 9.96 0.14
CA LYS A 45 -11.30 9.49 -0.21
C LYS A 45 -12.25 10.67 -0.44
N VAL A 46 -13.32 10.40 -1.20
CA VAL A 46 -14.41 11.34 -1.46
C VAL A 46 -15.74 10.60 -1.45
N ASN A 47 -16.81 11.28 -1.07
CA ASN A 47 -18.17 10.74 -1.08
C ASN A 47 -18.93 11.22 -2.33
N LEU A 48 -19.19 10.31 -3.25
CA LEU A 48 -19.99 10.55 -4.45
C LEU A 48 -21.42 10.09 -4.19
N TYR A 49 -22.38 10.91 -4.60
CA TYR A 49 -23.80 10.60 -4.47
C TYR A 49 -24.38 10.41 -5.86
N ASP A 50 -25.13 9.32 -6.08
CA ASP A 50 -25.85 9.12 -7.33
C ASP A 50 -27.09 10.03 -7.39
N GLU A 51 -27.82 9.93 -8.49
CA GLU A 51 -29.06 10.70 -8.73
C GLU A 51 -30.20 10.35 -7.75
N PHE A 52 -30.15 9.18 -7.13
CA PHE A 52 -31.11 8.71 -6.14
C PHE A 52 -30.72 9.08 -4.69
N GLY A 53 -29.57 9.72 -4.51
CA GLY A 53 -29.06 10.12 -3.20
C GLY A 53 -28.27 9.03 -2.47
N ASN A 54 -27.95 7.90 -3.10
CA ASN A 54 -27.11 6.87 -2.50
C ASN A 54 -25.65 7.32 -2.47
N CYS A 55 -25.00 7.16 -1.32
CA CYS A 55 -23.62 7.57 -1.13
C CYS A 55 -22.64 6.41 -1.37
N LYS A 56 -21.64 6.64 -2.23
CA LYS A 56 -20.50 5.75 -2.47
C LYS A 56 -19.20 6.41 -2.02
N LYS A 57 -18.49 5.74 -1.11
CA LYS A 57 -17.15 6.15 -0.65
C LYS A 57 -16.12 5.68 -1.68
N CYS A 58 -15.47 6.61 -2.36
CA CYS A 58 -14.52 6.33 -3.43
C CYS A 58 -13.09 6.72 -3.01
N TYR A 59 -12.11 5.92 -3.46
CA TYR A 59 -10.69 6.26 -3.32
C TYR A 59 -10.26 7.17 -4.46
N VAL A 60 -9.58 8.27 -4.14
CA VAL A 60 -9.22 9.29 -5.13
C VAL A 60 -8.21 8.75 -6.15
N HIS A 61 -7.18 8.02 -5.71
CA HIS A 61 -6.22 7.39 -6.62
C HIS A 61 -6.88 6.44 -7.63
N ARG A 62 -7.94 5.72 -7.23
CA ARG A 62 -8.67 4.84 -8.16
C ARG A 62 -9.48 5.64 -9.17
N LEU A 63 -10.15 6.71 -8.74
CA LEU A 63 -10.87 7.59 -9.68
C LEU A 63 -9.93 8.18 -10.73
N VAL A 64 -8.72 8.59 -10.33
CA VAL A 64 -7.70 9.10 -11.27
C VAL A 64 -7.21 7.99 -12.20
N ALA A 65 -6.81 6.83 -11.66
CA ALA A 65 -6.29 5.73 -12.48
C ALA A 65 -7.34 5.20 -13.48
N GLU A 66 -8.60 5.07 -13.05
CA GLU A 66 -9.72 4.65 -13.93
C GLU A 66 -10.02 5.66 -15.03
N ALA A 67 -9.78 6.96 -14.79
CA ALA A 67 -10.05 8.01 -15.75
C ALA A 67 -8.91 8.22 -16.76
N PHE A 68 -7.65 8.12 -16.31
CA PHE A 68 -6.50 8.57 -17.10
C PHE A 68 -5.53 7.45 -17.51
N ILE A 69 -5.57 6.28 -16.88
CA ILE A 69 -4.57 5.22 -17.08
C ILE A 69 -5.24 3.98 -17.68
N PRO A 70 -4.90 3.60 -18.92
CA PRO A 70 -5.39 2.36 -19.51
C PRO A 70 -5.05 1.15 -18.63
N ASN A 71 -6.00 0.22 -18.50
CA ASN A 71 -5.84 -1.02 -17.73
C ASN A 71 -6.08 -2.25 -18.61
N PRO A 72 -5.23 -2.51 -19.63
CA PRO A 72 -5.43 -3.61 -20.57
C PRO A 72 -5.39 -4.99 -19.89
N ASN A 73 -4.67 -5.10 -18.77
CA ASN A 73 -4.51 -6.35 -18.01
C ASN A 73 -5.60 -6.56 -16.95
N ASN A 74 -6.58 -5.65 -16.85
CA ASN A 74 -7.67 -5.71 -15.87
C ASN A 74 -7.18 -5.91 -14.41
N TYR A 75 -6.09 -5.23 -14.05
CA TYR A 75 -5.55 -5.25 -12.71
C TYR A 75 -6.50 -4.58 -11.71
N LYS A 76 -6.52 -5.10 -10.48
CA LYS A 76 -7.47 -4.66 -9.44
C LYS A 76 -6.91 -3.61 -8.49
N GLU A 77 -5.59 -3.41 -8.51
CA GLU A 77 -4.89 -2.53 -7.57
C GLU A 77 -4.18 -1.40 -8.30
N VAL A 78 -4.10 -0.27 -7.63
CA VAL A 78 -3.34 0.89 -8.07
C VAL A 78 -2.20 1.08 -7.09
N ASN A 79 -0.97 1.11 -7.59
CA ASN A 79 0.23 1.38 -6.82
C ASN A 79 0.55 2.87 -6.86
N HIS A 80 1.15 3.36 -5.76
CA HIS A 80 1.75 4.70 -5.67
C HIS A 80 3.26 4.54 -5.82
N ILE A 81 3.81 5.03 -6.93
CA ILE A 81 5.22 4.83 -7.31
C ILE A 81 6.15 5.43 -6.25
N ASP A 82 5.84 6.63 -5.76
CA ASP A 82 6.62 7.33 -4.72
C ASP A 82 6.34 6.85 -3.28
N CYS A 83 5.51 5.81 -3.10
CA CYS A 83 5.05 5.31 -1.80
C CYS A 83 4.22 6.29 -0.95
N ASN A 84 3.90 7.48 -1.47
CA ASN A 84 3.08 8.49 -0.81
C ASN A 84 1.62 8.38 -1.25
N LYS A 85 0.80 7.75 -0.39
CA LYS A 85 -0.65 7.56 -0.59
C LYS A 85 -1.45 8.87 -0.72
N GLY A 86 -0.85 10.01 -0.38
CA GLY A 86 -1.44 11.35 -0.54
C GLY A 86 -1.20 11.98 -1.91
N ASN A 87 -0.21 11.47 -2.67
CA ASN A 87 0.15 11.93 -4.01
C ASN A 87 -0.64 11.15 -5.06
N ASN A 88 -1.80 11.67 -5.46
CA ASN A 88 -2.70 11.02 -6.41
C ASN A 88 -2.62 11.61 -7.82
N THR A 89 -1.48 12.19 -8.18
CA THR A 89 -1.24 12.66 -9.55
C THR A 89 -1.18 11.47 -10.50
N VAL A 90 -1.66 11.63 -11.73
CA VAL A 90 -1.70 10.55 -12.72
C VAL A 90 -0.33 9.89 -12.93
N HIS A 91 0.75 10.68 -12.95
CA HIS A 91 2.12 10.19 -13.17
C HIS A 91 2.70 9.41 -11.99
N ASN A 92 2.08 9.49 -10.81
CA ASN A 92 2.50 8.75 -9.63
C ASN A 92 1.72 7.43 -9.43
N LEU A 93 0.76 7.14 -10.31
CA LEU A 93 -0.12 5.99 -10.18
C LEU A 93 0.13 4.99 -11.32
N GLU A 94 0.01 3.71 -11.00
CA GLU A 94 0.04 2.64 -12.00
C GLU A 94 -0.89 1.50 -11.60
N TRP A 95 -1.46 0.83 -12.60
CA TRP A 95 -2.21 -0.41 -12.36
C TRP A 95 -1.24 -1.56 -12.11
N CYS A 96 -1.48 -2.35 -11.07
CA CYS A 96 -0.64 -3.48 -10.71
C CYS A 96 -1.46 -4.65 -10.13
N ASN A 97 -0.87 -5.83 -10.13
CA ASN A 97 -1.40 -6.95 -9.37
C ASN A 97 -0.91 -6.93 -7.91
N ARG A 98 -1.55 -7.75 -7.06
CA ARG A 98 -1.24 -7.87 -5.62
C ARG A 98 0.24 -8.15 -5.35
N ILE A 99 0.86 -9.05 -6.12
CA ILE A 99 2.23 -9.50 -5.89
C ILE A 99 3.20 -8.36 -6.21
N GLN A 100 3.00 -7.67 -7.33
CA GLN A 100 3.77 -6.50 -7.72
C GLN A 100 3.67 -5.39 -6.67
N ASN A 101 2.45 -5.08 -6.21
CA ASN A 101 2.22 -4.06 -5.20
C ASN A 101 2.93 -4.39 -3.86
N LEU A 102 2.85 -5.66 -3.43
CA LEU A 102 3.54 -6.12 -2.23
C LEU A 102 5.07 -6.03 -2.37
N LYS A 103 5.62 -6.44 -3.51
CA LYS A 103 7.05 -6.36 -3.82
C LYS A 103 7.52 -4.89 -3.83
N HIS A 104 6.83 -4.02 -4.55
CA HIS A 104 7.10 -2.59 -4.59
C HIS A 104 7.08 -1.97 -3.19
N SER A 105 6.02 -2.25 -2.43
CA SER A 105 5.85 -1.76 -1.06
C SER A 105 6.97 -2.19 -0.12
N TRP A 106 7.52 -3.38 -0.33
CA TRP A 106 8.58 -3.90 0.51
C TRP A 106 9.96 -3.32 0.17
N ILE A 107 10.28 -3.22 -1.12
CA ILE A 107 11.56 -2.70 -1.60
C ILE A 107 11.63 -1.17 -1.40
N ASN A 108 10.58 -0.45 -1.79
CA ASN A 108 10.63 1.01 -1.91
C ASN A 108 10.01 1.73 -0.71
N CYS A 109 8.93 1.20 -0.10
CA CYS A 109 8.12 1.98 0.84
C CYS A 109 8.54 1.91 2.31
N LYS A 110 9.85 1.71 2.58
CA LYS A 110 10.52 1.76 3.91
C LYS A 110 9.60 1.39 5.09
N LYS A 111 9.09 0.15 5.09
CA LYS A 111 8.23 -0.33 6.19
C LYS A 111 9.01 -0.33 7.51
N ARG A 112 8.32 -0.01 8.61
CA ARG A 112 8.86 -0.20 9.97
C ARG A 112 8.83 -1.69 10.30
N CYS A 113 9.83 -2.43 9.83
CA CYS A 113 10.06 -3.84 10.12
C CYS A 113 11.52 -4.06 10.52
N GLY A 114 11.82 -5.24 11.06
CA GLY A 114 13.15 -5.56 11.58
C GLY A 114 13.64 -4.51 12.58
N GLU A 115 14.88 -4.04 12.43
CA GLU A 115 15.49 -3.04 13.31
C GLU A 115 14.80 -1.66 13.23
N ARG A 116 14.08 -1.38 12.13
CA ARG A 116 13.30 -0.13 11.99
C ARG A 116 12.03 -0.12 12.84
N HIS A 117 11.64 -1.26 13.39
CA HIS A 117 10.51 -1.37 14.31
C HIS A 117 10.98 -1.10 15.75
N GLY A 118 10.33 -0.18 16.47
CA GLY A 118 10.78 0.24 17.82
C GLY A 118 10.67 -0.84 18.91
N MET A 119 10.01 -1.97 18.62
CA MET A 119 9.84 -3.10 19.53
C MET A 119 10.56 -4.37 19.05
N HIS A 120 11.62 -4.22 18.23
CA HIS A 120 12.39 -5.37 17.78
C HIS A 120 13.10 -6.04 18.97
N LYS A 121 13.04 -7.37 19.03
CA LYS A 121 13.77 -8.17 20.03
C LYS A 121 15.12 -8.68 19.54
N LEU A 122 15.32 -8.65 18.23
CA LEU A 122 16.51 -9.14 17.56
C LEU A 122 17.07 -8.03 16.68
N ARG A 123 18.37 -8.09 16.42
CA ARG A 123 19.10 -7.26 15.48
C ARG A 123 19.41 -8.02 14.20
N THR A 124 19.80 -7.29 13.16
CA THR A 124 20.11 -7.85 11.84
C THR A 124 21.24 -8.88 11.95
N ASN A 125 22.30 -8.58 12.70
CA ASN A 125 23.42 -9.51 12.94
C ASN A 125 23.00 -10.78 13.70
N GLU A 126 22.11 -10.66 14.69
CA GLU A 126 21.58 -11.81 15.44
C GLU A 126 20.75 -12.71 14.55
N VAL A 127 19.95 -12.14 13.64
CA VAL A 127 19.16 -12.90 12.67
C VAL A 127 20.05 -13.64 11.67
N ILE A 128 21.12 -13.02 11.20
CA ILE A 128 22.13 -13.68 10.35
C ILE A 128 22.72 -14.88 11.10
N LYS A 129 23.12 -14.70 12.37
CA LYS A 129 23.65 -15.79 13.19
C LYS A 129 22.64 -16.91 13.41
N ILE A 130 21.37 -16.59 13.68
CA ILE A 130 20.28 -17.57 13.80
C ILE A 130 20.16 -18.38 12.51
N LYS A 131 20.27 -17.75 11.34
CA LYS A 131 20.18 -18.43 10.04
C LYS A 131 21.36 -19.36 9.79
N GLU A 132 22.58 -18.95 10.11
CA GLU A 132 23.76 -19.83 10.07
C GLU A 132 23.54 -21.09 10.93
N LEU A 133 23.14 -20.90 12.19
CA LEU A 133 22.90 -22.01 13.12
C LEU A 133 21.78 -22.96 12.65
N LEU A 134 20.73 -22.42 12.02
CA LEU A 134 19.66 -23.23 11.42
C LEU A 134 20.14 -24.04 10.20
N ASN A 135 21.07 -23.49 9.42
CA ASN A 135 21.62 -24.14 8.23
C ASN A 135 22.62 -25.24 8.59
N ASP A 136 23.43 -25.03 9.63
CA ASP A 136 24.39 -26.00 10.14
C ASP A 136 23.69 -27.24 10.73
N LYS A 137 22.40 -27.14 11.07
CA LYS A 137 21.54 -28.22 11.62
C LYS A 137 22.07 -28.90 12.89
N ASN A 138 23.10 -28.34 13.53
CA ASN A 138 23.68 -28.85 14.77
C ASN A 138 22.83 -28.52 16.00
N LEU A 139 22.01 -27.47 15.93
CA LEU A 139 21.13 -27.04 17.01
C LEU A 139 19.68 -27.09 16.58
N THR A 140 18.81 -27.50 17.50
CA THR A 140 17.36 -27.45 17.32
C THR A 140 16.86 -26.01 17.41
N GLN A 141 15.70 -25.73 16.82
CA GLN A 141 15.04 -24.42 16.95
C GLN A 141 14.80 -24.03 18.42
N LYS A 142 14.60 -25.02 19.31
CA LYS A 142 14.39 -24.79 20.74
C LYS A 142 15.68 -24.32 21.43
N GLU A 143 16.82 -24.94 21.13
CA GLU A 143 18.12 -24.53 21.68
C GLU A 143 18.52 -23.13 21.18
N ILE A 144 18.33 -22.86 19.89
CA ILE A 144 18.55 -21.53 19.31
C ILE A 144 17.64 -20.49 19.99
N SER A 145 16.39 -20.85 20.28
CA SER A 145 15.46 -19.92 20.95
C SER A 145 15.93 -19.53 22.36
N ILE A 146 16.52 -20.47 23.09
CA ILE A 146 17.10 -20.23 24.42
C ILE A 146 18.32 -19.33 24.30
N LEU A 147 19.22 -19.58 23.33
CA LEU A 147 20.45 -18.81 23.11
C LEU A 147 20.18 -17.32 22.84
N PHE A 148 19.12 -17.01 22.09
CA PHE A 148 18.76 -15.64 21.72
C PHE A 148 17.62 -15.05 22.57
N HIS A 149 17.19 -15.73 23.63
CA HIS A 149 16.10 -15.29 24.53
C HIS A 149 14.81 -14.90 23.79
N VAL A 150 14.44 -15.67 22.77
CA VAL A 150 13.20 -15.49 22.00
C VAL A 150 12.37 -16.75 22.03
N PHE A 151 11.10 -16.65 21.65
CA PHE A 151 10.24 -17.82 21.54
C PHE A 151 10.66 -18.68 20.34
N GLN A 152 10.54 -20.00 20.46
CA GLN A 152 10.79 -20.94 19.34
C GLN A 152 9.97 -20.57 18.08
N SER A 153 8.75 -20.04 18.26
CA SER A 153 7.91 -19.55 17.17
C SER A 153 8.56 -18.39 16.40
N THR A 154 9.35 -17.54 17.06
CA THR A 154 10.15 -16.49 16.41
C THR A 154 11.23 -17.09 15.54
N ILE A 155 11.95 -18.10 16.03
CA ILE A 155 12.97 -18.84 15.24
C ILE A 155 12.33 -19.53 14.03
N SER A 156 11.18 -20.18 14.22
CA SER A 156 10.42 -20.80 13.13
C SER A 156 9.96 -19.77 12.08
N ALA A 157 9.52 -18.58 12.49
CA ALA A 157 9.12 -17.51 11.58
C ALA A 157 10.30 -16.95 10.79
N ILE A 158 11.48 -16.83 11.41
CA ILE A 158 12.74 -16.48 10.72
C ILE A 158 13.11 -17.59 9.73
N ASN A 159 13.07 -18.86 10.15
CA ASN A 159 13.38 -19.99 9.28
C ASN A 159 12.50 -20.03 8.02
N THR A 160 11.19 -19.80 8.20
CA THR A 160 10.18 -19.77 7.12
C THR A 160 10.10 -18.43 6.37
N ASN A 161 11.04 -17.50 6.60
CA ASN A 161 11.11 -16.17 5.98
C ASN A 161 9.84 -15.31 6.15
N ARG A 162 9.02 -15.60 7.16
CA ARG A 162 7.86 -14.77 7.53
C ARG A 162 8.25 -13.55 8.36
N LEU A 163 9.39 -13.62 9.04
CA LEU A 163 9.97 -12.52 9.83
C LEU A 163 11.40 -12.23 9.33
N TRP A 164 11.81 -10.96 9.36
CA TRP A 164 13.15 -10.52 8.93
C TRP A 164 13.53 -10.85 7.49
N ASN A 165 12.54 -10.95 6.60
CA ASN A 165 12.76 -11.23 5.18
C ASN A 165 13.74 -10.24 4.52
N GLU A 166 13.81 -8.99 5.01
CA GLU A 166 14.69 -7.95 4.44
C GLU A 166 16.18 -8.32 4.54
N VAL A 167 16.56 -9.10 5.55
CA VAL A 167 17.92 -9.60 5.72
C VAL A 167 18.29 -10.58 4.60
N MET A 168 17.31 -11.29 4.02
CA MET A 168 17.56 -12.30 2.97
C MET A 168 17.76 -11.69 1.58
N LEU A 169 17.19 -10.51 1.30
CA LEU A 169 17.41 -9.82 0.02
C LEU A 169 18.82 -9.27 -0.10
N ASN A 170 19.40 -8.79 1.01
CA ASN A 170 20.70 -8.11 1.00
C ASN A 170 21.90 -9.08 1.10
N VAL A 171 21.65 -10.40 1.17
CA VAL A 171 22.70 -11.44 1.26
C VAL A 171 22.91 -12.12 -0.10
N GLN A 172 22.13 -11.75 -1.12
CA GLN A 172 22.27 -12.27 -2.49
C GLN A 172 23.01 -11.31 -3.44
N ASP A 173 23.60 -10.24 -2.92
CA ASP A 173 24.47 -9.31 -3.66
C ASP A 173 25.95 -9.56 -3.32
#